data_AF-X0Z8A0-F1
#
_entry.id   AF-X0Z8A0-F1
#
_cell.length_a   1.000
_cell.length_b   1.000
_cell.length_c   1.000
_cell.angle_alpha   90.00
_cell.angle_beta   90.00
_cell.angle_gamma   90.00
#
_symmetry.space_group_name_H-M   'P 1'
#
loop_
_entity.id
_entity.type
_entity.pdbx_description
1 polymer ?
#
loop_
_entity_poly.entity_id
_entity_poly.type
_entity_poly.pdbx_seq_one_letter_code
_entity_poly.pdbx_strand_id
1 'polypeptide(L)'
;GGAILAVPSVTTGDARDAAVNLTKFLGDQVAQEAELTEISNFPALTSVYASPPAGQEWIMNFTDQLPLTLSRPVHEDYPLISDVIADYFSDLMSCQKSVDDALAEMERDIEDIVGEPVPEPIIPGYSIAILVITTAFSIGLIIVFRRRHR
;
A
#
# COMPACT_ATOMS: atom_id res chain seq x y z
N GLY A 1 9.06 -6.20 10.10
CA GLY A 1 7.70 -6.73 9.89
C GLY A 1 7.77 -8.22 10.12
N GLY A 2 6.85 -8.79 10.91
CA GLY A 2 6.80 -10.23 11.17
C GLY A 2 6.06 -10.98 10.05
N ALA A 3 6.39 -12.25 9.87
CA ALA A 3 5.59 -13.15 9.04
C ALA A 3 4.29 -13.52 9.76
N ILE A 4 3.19 -13.65 9.01
CA ILE A 4 1.88 -14.02 9.54
C ILE A 4 1.38 -15.26 8.80
N LEU A 5 0.93 -16.26 9.54
CA LEU A 5 0.24 -17.41 8.98
C LEU A 5 -1.24 -17.05 8.76
N ALA A 6 -1.67 -17.00 7.50
CA ALA A 6 -3.03 -16.63 7.12
C ALA A 6 -3.77 -17.80 6.46
N VAL A 7 -5.08 -17.91 6.73
CA VAL A 7 -5.96 -18.88 6.06
C VAL A 7 -6.78 -18.14 5.00
N PRO A 8 -6.71 -18.53 3.72
CA PRO A 8 -7.49 -17.89 2.66
C PRO A 8 -8.99 -17.87 2.99
N SER A 9 -9.64 -16.74 2.76
CA SER A 9 -11.07 -16.54 3.10
C SER A 9 -12.00 -17.53 2.40
N VAL A 10 -11.61 -18.01 1.21
CA VAL A 10 -12.32 -19.02 0.43
C VAL A 10 -12.27 -20.43 1.05
N THR A 11 -11.38 -20.67 2.01
CA THR A 11 -11.24 -21.97 2.69
C THR A 11 -12.37 -22.14 3.69
N THR A 12 -13.17 -23.20 3.53
CA THR A 12 -14.40 -23.47 4.30
C THR A 12 -14.48 -24.92 4.79
N GLY A 13 -15.42 -25.21 5.70
CA GLY A 13 -15.66 -26.55 6.24
C GLY A 13 -14.45 -27.16 6.94
N ASP A 14 -14.33 -28.49 6.88
CA ASP A 14 -13.27 -29.27 7.53
C ASP A 14 -11.85 -28.81 7.13
N ALA A 15 -11.68 -28.33 5.90
CA ALA A 15 -10.40 -27.81 5.42
C ALA A 15 -9.99 -26.53 6.16
N ARG A 16 -10.95 -25.67 6.50
CA ARG A 16 -10.70 -24.47 7.30
C ARG A 16 -10.28 -24.85 8.72
N ASP A 17 -10.96 -25.82 9.33
CA ASP A 17 -10.67 -26.27 10.69
C ASP A 17 -9.28 -26.91 10.78
N ALA A 18 -8.93 -27.75 9.79
CA ALA A 18 -7.59 -28.30 9.67
C ALA A 18 -6.52 -27.21 9.50
N ALA A 19 -6.76 -26.21 8.65
CA ALA A 19 -5.83 -25.10 8.45
C ALA A 19 -5.63 -24.29 9.75
N VAL A 20 -6.71 -23.96 10.47
CA VAL A 20 -6.64 -23.25 11.75
C VAL A 20 -5.87 -24.05 12.80
N ASN A 21 -6.07 -25.37 12.85
CA ASN A 21 -5.33 -26.22 13.78
C ASN A 21 -3.84 -26.27 13.44
N LEU A 22 -3.50 -26.33 12.15
CA LEU A 22 -2.11 -26.25 11.71
C LEU A 22 -1.47 -24.90 12.07
N THR A 23 -2.16 -23.77 11.83
CA THR A 23 -1.61 -22.46 12.20
C THR A 23 -1.42 -22.31 13.71
N LYS A 24 -2.28 -22.91 14.53
CA LYS A 24 -2.11 -22.95 15.99
C LYS A 24 -0.87 -23.75 16.39
N PHE A 25 -0.66 -24.90 15.78
CA PHE A 25 0.53 -25.73 16.01
C PHE A 25 1.81 -24.99 15.62
N LEU A 26 1.87 -24.43 14.41
CA LEU A 26 3.03 -23.66 13.95
C LEU A 26 3.27 -22.38 14.76
N GLY A 27 2.21 -21.84 15.36
CA GLY A 27 2.27 -20.67 16.22
C GLY A 27 2.62 -20.99 17.68
N ASP A 28 2.81 -22.26 18.05
CA ASP A 28 3.16 -22.62 19.43
C ASP A 28 4.64 -22.33 19.76
N GLN A 29 4.97 -22.44 21.05
CA GLN A 29 6.31 -22.15 21.53
C GLN A 29 7.36 -23.10 20.94
N VAL A 30 7.05 -24.39 20.84
CA VAL A 30 8.01 -25.41 20.37
C VAL A 30 8.33 -25.21 18.90
N ALA A 31 7.30 -24.96 18.08
CA ALA A 31 7.45 -24.69 16.67
C ALA A 31 8.27 -23.42 16.42
N GLN A 32 8.01 -22.33 17.17
CA GLN A 32 8.76 -21.09 17.03
C GLN A 32 10.20 -21.18 17.55
N GLU A 33 10.47 -21.94 18.61
CA GLU A 33 11.83 -22.25 19.06
C GLU A 33 12.60 -23.01 17.98
N ALA A 34 11.98 -24.03 17.39
CA ALA A 34 12.58 -24.81 16.30
C ALA A 34 12.84 -23.96 15.06
N GLU A 35 11.89 -23.11 14.67
CA GLU A 35 12.04 -22.21 13.53
C GLU A 35 13.20 -21.22 13.75
N LEU A 36 13.32 -20.70 14.97
CA LEU A 36 14.43 -19.86 15.34
C LEU A 36 15.78 -20.60 15.24
N THR A 37 15.87 -21.81 15.77
CA THR A 37 17.15 -22.53 15.80
C THR A 37 17.58 -23.07 14.43
N GLU A 38 16.62 -23.52 13.62
CA GLU A 38 16.91 -24.21 12.36
C GLU A 38 17.05 -23.24 11.18
N ILE A 39 16.26 -22.16 11.15
CA ILE A 39 16.24 -21.23 10.01
C ILE A 39 16.44 -19.76 10.42
N SER A 40 16.70 -19.49 11.70
CA SER A 40 16.94 -18.13 12.22
C SER A 40 15.79 -17.17 11.95
N ASN A 41 14.55 -17.67 11.90
CA ASN A 41 13.39 -16.79 11.83
C ASN A 41 13.12 -16.15 13.20
N PHE A 42 12.75 -14.88 13.19
CA PHE A 42 12.48 -14.15 14.42
C PHE A 42 11.11 -14.57 15.00
N PRO A 43 11.04 -15.05 16.25
CA PRO A 43 9.80 -15.57 16.81
C PRO A 43 8.83 -14.43 17.17
N ALA A 44 7.52 -14.71 17.06
CA ALA A 44 6.47 -13.76 17.42
C ALA A 44 6.12 -13.82 18.92
N LEU A 45 6.31 -14.96 19.58
CA LEU A 45 5.97 -15.16 20.98
C LEU A 45 7.03 -14.57 21.92
N THR A 46 6.58 -13.73 22.85
CA THR A 46 7.45 -13.15 23.91
C THR A 46 8.14 -14.21 24.75
N SER A 47 7.49 -15.34 25.02
CA SER A 47 8.11 -16.44 25.76
C SER A 47 9.35 -17.01 25.08
N VAL A 48 9.43 -16.92 23.74
CA VAL A 48 10.58 -17.43 22.97
C VAL A 48 11.70 -16.40 22.92
N TYR A 49 11.40 -15.15 22.54
CA TYR A 49 12.46 -14.14 22.39
C TYR A 49 12.95 -13.55 23.72
N ALA A 50 12.17 -13.61 24.80
CA ALA A 50 12.59 -13.13 26.13
C ALA A 50 13.45 -14.16 26.89
N SER A 51 13.54 -15.40 26.40
CA SER A 51 14.38 -16.46 26.95
C SER A 51 14.85 -17.37 25.82
N PRO A 52 15.69 -16.84 24.90
CA PRO A 52 16.04 -17.55 23.69
C PRO A 52 16.88 -18.80 23.98
N PRO A 53 16.82 -19.84 23.12
CA PRO A 53 17.74 -20.97 23.17
C PRO A 53 19.20 -20.52 23.12
N ALA A 54 20.10 -21.32 23.69
CA ALA A 54 21.53 -21.02 23.72
C ALA A 54 22.08 -20.80 22.30
N GLY A 55 22.87 -19.73 22.11
CA GLY A 55 23.42 -19.33 20.82
C GLY A 55 22.49 -18.41 19.99
N GLN A 56 21.28 -18.13 20.48
CA GLN A 56 20.30 -17.24 19.85
C GLN A 56 20.07 -15.95 20.66
N GLU A 57 21.00 -15.58 21.55
CA GLU A 57 20.88 -14.42 22.43
C GLU A 57 20.85 -13.08 21.67
N TRP A 58 21.33 -13.06 20.42
CA TRP A 58 21.34 -11.87 19.55
C TRP A 58 19.95 -11.28 19.32
N ILE A 59 18.90 -12.10 19.43
CA ILE A 59 17.49 -11.69 19.28
C ILE A 59 17.12 -10.65 20.33
N MET A 60 17.68 -10.75 21.53
CA MET A 60 17.38 -9.81 22.61
C MET A 60 17.80 -8.37 22.25
N ASN A 61 18.87 -8.22 21.45
CA ASN A 61 19.29 -6.91 20.96
C ASN A 61 18.23 -6.27 20.05
N PHE A 62 17.50 -7.09 19.29
CA PHE A 62 16.40 -6.62 18.45
C PHE A 62 15.15 -6.35 19.28
N THR A 63 14.87 -7.17 20.31
CA THR A 63 13.68 -6.98 21.16
C THR A 63 13.70 -5.68 21.94
N ASP A 64 14.88 -5.24 22.37
CA ASP A 64 15.05 -3.96 23.07
C ASP A 64 14.68 -2.75 22.20
N GLN A 65 14.73 -2.92 20.88
CA GLN A 65 14.34 -1.88 19.93
C GLN A 65 12.84 -1.92 19.58
N LEU A 66 12.13 -3.03 19.85
CA LEU A 66 10.71 -3.18 19.48
C LEU A 66 9.82 -2.03 19.98
N PRO A 67 9.97 -1.50 21.21
CA PRO A 67 9.16 -0.36 21.67
C PRO A 67 9.39 0.93 20.86
N LEU A 68 10.52 1.03 20.17
CA LEU A 68 10.86 2.17 19.30
C LEU A 68 10.38 1.96 17.86
N THR A 69 9.93 0.75 17.52
CA THR A 69 9.41 0.46 16.19
C THR A 69 7.94 0.82 16.09
N LEU A 70 7.54 1.35 14.93
CA LEU A 70 6.15 1.51 14.58
C LEU A 70 5.72 0.33 13.71
N SER A 71 4.52 -0.19 14.00
CA SER A 71 3.87 -1.13 13.10
C SER A 71 3.68 -0.48 11.72
N ARG A 72 3.95 -1.24 10.66
CA ARG A 72 3.62 -0.78 9.30
C ARG A 72 2.11 -0.52 9.22
N PRO A 73 1.68 0.59 8.61
CA PRO A 73 0.26 0.84 8.36
C PRO A 73 -0.39 -0.33 7.62
N VAL A 74 -1.64 -0.64 7.98
CA VAL A 74 -2.47 -1.61 7.28
C VAL A 74 -3.45 -0.82 6.43
N HIS A 75 -3.11 -0.65 5.14
CA HIS A 75 -3.93 0.03 4.14
C HIS A 75 -3.95 -0.78 2.85
N GLU A 76 -5.07 -0.79 2.13
CA GLU A 76 -5.20 -1.54 0.86
C GLU A 76 -4.17 -1.06 -0.16
N ASP A 77 -4.04 0.25 -0.31
CA ASP A 77 -3.07 0.89 -1.20
C ASP A 77 -1.65 1.02 -0.61
N TYR A 78 -1.37 0.43 0.56
CA TYR A 78 -0.03 0.48 1.15
C TYR A 78 1.09 0.01 0.20
N PRO A 79 0.90 -1.02 -0.67
CA PRO A 79 1.90 -1.36 -1.68
C PRO A 79 2.26 -0.18 -2.58
N LEU A 80 1.27 0.56 -3.08
CA LEU A 80 1.49 1.73 -3.93
C LEU A 80 2.19 2.87 -3.17
N ILE A 81 1.77 3.11 -1.92
CA ILE A 81 2.43 4.07 -1.03
C ILE A 81 3.90 3.68 -0.81
N SER A 82 4.17 2.40 -0.61
CA SER A 82 5.53 1.89 -0.39
C SER A 82 6.42 2.06 -1.62
N ASP A 83 5.87 1.88 -2.82
CA ASP A 83 6.61 2.07 -4.07
C ASP A 83 6.99 3.54 -4.24
N VAL A 84 6.05 4.47 -4.02
CA VAL A 84 6.31 5.92 -4.04
C VAL A 84 7.41 6.31 -3.05
N ILE A 85 7.33 5.83 -1.80
CA ILE A 85 8.37 6.11 -0.80
C ILE A 85 9.75 5.60 -1.26
N ALA A 86 9.81 4.41 -1.85
CA ALA A 86 11.06 3.80 -2.30
C ALA A 86 11.69 4.56 -3.48
N ASP A 87 10.87 5.02 -4.42
CA ASP A 87 11.32 5.79 -5.59
C ASP A 87 11.89 7.15 -5.17
N TYR A 88 11.16 7.93 -4.37
CA TYR A 88 11.65 9.22 -3.89
C TYR A 88 12.87 9.08 -2.98
N PHE A 89 12.96 8.01 -2.17
CA PHE A 89 14.18 7.72 -1.41
C PHE A 89 15.37 7.45 -2.34
N SER A 90 15.16 6.76 -3.46
CA SER A 90 16.21 6.49 -4.46
C SER A 90 16.64 7.77 -5.19
N ASP A 91 15.69 8.65 -5.54
CA ASP A 91 15.96 9.95 -6.15
C ASP A 91 16.76 10.88 -5.23
N LEU A 92 16.45 10.84 -3.94
CA LEU A 92 17.21 11.55 -2.90
C LEU A 92 18.64 11.04 -2.79
N MET A 93 18.81 9.73 -2.66
CA MET A 93 20.13 9.11 -2.52
C MET A 93 21.00 9.27 -3.77
N SER A 94 20.39 9.39 -4.95
CA SER A 94 21.07 9.66 -6.22
C SER A 94 21.30 11.15 -6.51
N CYS A 95 20.90 12.03 -5.58
CA CYS A 95 20.99 13.48 -5.70
C CYS A 95 20.27 14.06 -6.95
N GLN A 96 19.28 13.34 -7.48
CA GLN A 96 18.45 13.84 -8.58
C GLN A 96 17.44 14.88 -8.11
N LYS A 97 17.01 14.80 -6.85
CA LYS A 97 16.11 15.75 -6.19
C LYS A 97 16.72 16.28 -4.90
N SER A 98 16.33 17.49 -4.53
CA SER A 98 16.62 18.04 -3.20
C SER A 98 15.73 17.35 -2.15
N VAL A 99 16.13 17.42 -0.87
CA VAL A 99 15.35 16.88 0.25
C VAL A 99 13.95 17.47 0.29
N ASP A 100 13.85 18.80 0.21
CA ASP A 100 12.58 19.50 0.34
C ASP A 100 11.65 19.18 -0.85
N ASP A 101 12.18 19.13 -2.08
CA ASP A 101 11.38 18.82 -3.27
C ASP A 101 10.89 17.38 -3.25
N ALA A 102 11.75 16.41 -2.92
CA ALA A 102 11.36 15.01 -2.89
C ALA A 102 10.32 14.72 -1.80
N LEU A 103 10.45 15.34 -0.62
CA LEU A 103 9.46 15.18 0.45
C LEU A 103 8.10 15.79 0.07
N ALA A 104 8.10 16.99 -0.53
CA ALA A 104 6.86 17.65 -0.93
C ALA A 104 6.14 16.94 -2.09
N GLU A 105 6.89 16.37 -3.04
CA GLU A 105 6.31 15.58 -4.14
C GLU A 105 5.87 14.20 -3.66
N MET A 106 6.65 13.54 -2.81
CA MET A 106 6.25 12.27 -2.18
C MET A 106 4.95 12.42 -1.38
N GLU A 107 4.81 13.49 -0.59
CA GLU A 107 3.58 13.76 0.17
C GLU A 107 2.37 13.89 -0.77
N ARG A 108 2.50 14.67 -1.85
CA ARG A 108 1.44 14.85 -2.83
C ARG A 108 1.05 13.54 -3.53
N ASP A 109 2.02 12.75 -3.95
CA ASP A 109 1.75 11.50 -4.66
C ASP A 109 1.09 10.47 -3.71
N ILE A 110 1.46 10.46 -2.43
CA ILE A 110 0.78 9.64 -1.41
C ILE A 110 -0.64 10.16 -1.16
N GLU A 111 -0.85 11.48 -1.11
CA GLU A 111 -2.19 12.07 -1.00
C GLU A 111 -3.08 11.72 -2.20
N ASP A 112 -2.54 11.67 -3.42
CA ASP A 112 -3.26 11.27 -4.62
C ASP A 112 -3.63 9.77 -4.59
N ILE A 113 -2.84 8.93 -3.93
CA ILE A 113 -3.12 7.50 -3.72
C ILE A 113 -4.19 7.29 -2.65
N VAL A 114 -4.08 7.99 -1.51
CA VAL A 114 -4.94 7.79 -0.34
C VAL A 114 -6.25 8.59 -0.45
N GLY A 115 -6.24 9.69 -1.20
CA GLY A 115 -7.37 10.59 -1.37
C GLY A 115 -8.52 9.97 -2.17
N GLU A 116 -9.73 10.48 -1.93
CA GLU A 116 -10.81 10.32 -2.92
C GLU A 116 -10.35 10.89 -4.26
N PRO A 117 -10.80 10.33 -5.41
CA PRO A 117 -10.36 10.79 -6.73
C PRO A 117 -10.54 12.31 -6.80
N VAL A 118 -9.43 13.04 -6.90
CA VAL A 118 -9.45 14.48 -7.08
C VAL A 118 -10.36 14.74 -8.27
N PRO A 119 -11.50 15.43 -8.11
CA PRO A 119 -12.34 15.76 -9.25
C PRO A 119 -11.44 16.49 -10.24
N GLU A 120 -11.31 15.95 -11.46
CA GLU A 120 -10.46 16.56 -12.48
C GLU A 120 -10.71 18.07 -12.45
N PRO A 121 -9.65 18.90 -12.40
CA PRO A 121 -9.85 20.34 -12.30
C PRO A 121 -10.74 20.76 -13.46
N ILE A 122 -11.96 21.23 -13.15
CA ILE A 122 -12.83 21.88 -14.12
C ILE A 122 -12.08 23.12 -14.56
N ILE A 123 -11.28 23.03 -15.63
CA ILE A 123 -10.57 24.18 -16.20
C ILE A 123 -11.66 25.19 -16.59
N PRO A 124 -11.78 26.34 -15.89
CA PRO A 124 -12.85 27.29 -16.14
C PRO A 124 -12.63 27.88 -17.53
N GLY A 125 -13.35 27.37 -18.53
CA GLY A 125 -13.20 27.78 -19.93
C GLY A 125 -13.38 26.66 -20.95
N TYR A 126 -13.08 25.39 -20.59
CA TYR A 126 -13.16 24.29 -21.57
C TYR A 126 -14.61 23.89 -21.89
N SER A 127 -15.51 23.87 -20.89
CA SER A 127 -16.92 23.51 -21.12
C SER A 127 -17.70 24.58 -21.90
N ILE A 128 -17.39 25.87 -21.67
CA ILE A 128 -18.06 26.98 -22.36
C ILE A 128 -17.64 27.04 -23.83
N ALA A 129 -16.35 26.82 -24.13
CA ALA A 129 -15.86 26.81 -25.51
C ALA A 129 -16.52 25.70 -26.35
N ILE A 130 -16.63 24.49 -25.79
CA ILE A 130 -17.31 23.36 -26.45
C ILE A 130 -18.81 23.65 -26.63
N LEU A 131 -19.48 24.24 -25.64
CA LEU A 131 -20.89 24.62 -25.73
C LEU A 131 -21.14 25.68 -26.81
N VAL A 132 -20.27 26.69 -26.93
CA VAL A 132 -20.37 27.73 -27.95
C VAL A 132 -20.14 27.14 -29.35
N ILE A 133 -19.14 26.27 -29.52
CA ILE A 133 -18.86 25.62 -30.80
C ILE A 133 -20.03 24.73 -31.22
N THR A 134 -20.55 23.89 -30.32
CA THR A 134 -21.68 23.00 -30.62
C THR A 134 -22.97 23.77 -30.92
N THR A 135 -23.23 24.88 -30.22
CA THR A 135 -24.38 25.74 -30.49
C THR A 135 -24.25 26.45 -31.84
N ALA A 136 -23.08 27.01 -32.15
CA ALA A 136 -22.83 27.66 -33.44
C ALA A 136 -22.94 26.67 -34.61
N PHE A 137 -22.42 25.45 -34.44
CA PHE A 137 -22.52 24.40 -35.44
C PHE A 137 -23.97 23.96 -35.69
N SER A 138 -24.76 23.82 -34.62
CA SER A 138 -26.18 23.45 -34.70
C SER A 138 -27.00 24.52 -35.42
N ILE A 139 -26.77 25.80 -35.12
CA ILE A 139 -27.42 26.93 -35.82
C ILE A 139 -27.01 26.95 -37.29
N GLY A 140 -25.73 26.75 -37.60
CA GLY A 140 -25.23 26.67 -38.98
C GLY A 140 -25.91 25.57 -39.79
N LEU A 141 -26.04 24.37 -39.22
CA LEU A 141 -26.75 23.25 -39.84
C LEU A 141 -28.22 23.58 -40.10
N ILE A 142 -28.93 24.19 -39.14
CA ILE A 142 -30.33 24.58 -39.29
C ILE A 142 -30.50 25.60 -40.44
N ILE A 143 -29.60 26.58 -40.56
CA ILE A 143 -29.63 27.58 -41.63
C ILE A 143 -29.40 26.93 -43.00
N VAL A 144 -28.41 26.04 -43.11
CA VAL A 144 -28.13 25.31 -44.36
C VAL A 144 -29.32 24.44 -44.76
N PHE A 145 -29.91 23.72 -43.80
CA PHE A 145 -31.06 22.86 -44.06
C PHE A 145 -32.29 23.65 -44.51
N ARG A 146 -32.55 24.82 -43.89
CA ARG A 146 -33.63 25.73 -44.31
C ARG A 146 -33.40 26.32 -45.70
N ARG A 147 -32.15 26.62 -46.08
CA ARG A 147 -31.82 27.13 -47.43
C ARG A 147 -31.95 26.07 -48.51
N ARG A 148 -31.82 24.78 -48.17
CA ARG A 148 -31.94 23.67 -49.13
C ARG A 148 -33.38 23.20 -49.36
N HIS A 149 -34.30 23.53 -48.45
CA HIS A 149 -35.73 23.20 -48.52
C HIS A 149 -36.64 24.37 -48.95
N ARG A 150 -36.07 25.51 -49.35
CA ARG A 150 -36.72 26.57 -50.12
C ARG A 150 -36.21 26.53 -51.54
#